data_AF-A0AAW1RMI6-F1
#
_entry.id   AF-A0AAW1RMI6-F1
#
_cell.length_a   1.000
_cell.length_b   1.000
_cell.length_c   1.000
_cell.angle_alpha   90.00
_cell.angle_beta   90.00
_cell.angle_gamma   90.00
#
_symmetry.space_group_name_H-M   'P 1'
#
loop_
_entity.id
_entity.type
_entity.pdbx_description
1 polymer ?
#
loop_
_entity_poly.entity_id
_entity_poly.type
_entity_poly.pdbx_seq_one_letter_code
_entity_poly.pdbx_strand_id
1 'polypeptide(L)'
;MEARVPVQLKQYYIAVGSRDVKLPTLVDLLEALQANGPFGLLVLCGARDTLDELVCGLAPLSRTAVHYLVADMAEEERGAALERFARDVDGAQRPAAVLGDGATDMDSTCAAHEEQAARCAEPALAHVLVATDAALRGLDCVLPAGLALLVSYDCPTRKEVFLRRLALLGRKQGARIAVHMAVAGEAAAFRAVEAFSGAAPIDVLPVLTSDIFGRSSSP
;
A
#
# COMPACT_ATOMS: atom_id res chain seq x y z
N MET A 1 23.59 -9.11 0.74
CA MET A 1 23.17 -8.06 -0.20
C MET A 1 22.71 -6.88 0.64
N GLU A 2 23.46 -5.78 0.70
CA GLU A 2 23.15 -4.65 1.59
C GLU A 2 21.88 -3.92 1.13
N ALA A 3 20.90 -3.81 2.02
CA ALA A 3 19.69 -3.02 1.78
C ALA A 3 20.07 -1.53 1.76
N ARG A 4 19.92 -0.87 0.61
CA ARG A 4 20.17 0.56 0.41
C ARG A 4 18.85 1.30 0.22
N VAL A 5 18.77 2.50 0.79
CA VAL A 5 17.62 3.42 0.64
C VAL A 5 17.49 3.87 -0.83
N PRO A 6 16.28 3.91 -1.41
CA PRO A 6 16.06 4.37 -2.78
C PRO A 6 16.49 5.83 -3.01
N VAL A 7 16.97 6.15 -4.22
CA VAL A 7 17.59 7.45 -4.59
C VAL A 7 16.57 8.62 -4.63
N GLN A 8 15.27 8.35 -4.65
CA GLN A 8 14.17 9.34 -4.65
C GLN A 8 13.05 8.92 -3.69
N LEU A 9 13.42 8.59 -2.45
CA LEU A 9 12.47 8.28 -1.39
C LEU A 9 12.13 9.55 -0.61
N LYS A 10 10.85 9.93 -0.62
CA LYS A 10 10.28 10.88 0.35
C LYS A 10 9.76 10.11 1.55
N GLN A 11 10.05 10.60 2.74
CA GLN A 11 9.61 9.98 3.97
C GLN A 11 8.77 10.95 4.77
N TYR A 12 7.65 10.46 5.26
CA TYR A 12 6.75 11.21 6.11
C TYR A 12 6.45 10.43 7.38
N TYR A 13 6.01 11.13 8.41
CA TYR A 13 5.43 10.51 9.58
C TYR A 13 4.08 11.09 9.94
N ILE A 14 3.26 10.26 10.60
CA ILE A 14 1.98 10.63 11.19
C ILE A 14 2.07 10.32 12.68
N ALA A 15 1.95 11.35 13.51
CA ALA A 15 1.84 11.19 14.95
C ALA A 15 0.37 10.95 15.33
N VAL A 16 0.10 9.87 16.06
CA VAL A 16 -1.23 9.54 16.59
C VAL A 16 -1.22 9.52 18.11
N GLY A 17 -2.34 9.86 18.74
CA GLY A 17 -2.43 9.94 20.21
C GLY A 17 -2.38 8.58 20.91
N SER A 18 -2.92 7.53 20.31
CA SER A 18 -2.93 6.16 20.83
C SER A 18 -2.91 5.14 19.70
N ARG A 19 -2.72 3.86 20.04
CA ARG A 19 -2.78 2.76 19.08
C ARG A 19 -4.16 2.64 18.42
N ASP A 20 -5.23 2.85 19.17
CA ASP A 20 -6.62 2.69 18.70
C ASP A 20 -6.99 3.68 17.59
N VAL A 21 -6.27 4.80 17.51
CA VAL A 21 -6.48 5.84 16.48
C VAL A 21 -5.69 5.55 15.20
N LYS A 22 -4.75 4.59 15.20
CA LYS A 22 -3.96 4.25 14.00
C LYS A 22 -4.83 3.76 12.85
N LEU A 23 -5.69 2.78 13.08
CA LEU A 23 -6.54 2.23 12.03
C LEU A 23 -7.49 3.30 11.45
N PRO A 24 -8.25 4.08 12.25
CA PRO A 24 -9.03 5.21 11.73
C PRO A 24 -8.19 6.19 10.90
N THR A 25 -7.00 6.56 11.37
CA THR A 25 -6.11 7.48 10.64
C THR A 25 -5.62 6.90 9.31
N LEU A 26 -5.39 5.58 9.25
CA LEU A 26 -5.04 4.89 8.01
C LEU A 26 -6.22 4.86 7.03
N VAL A 27 -7.45 4.67 7.53
CA VAL A 27 -8.67 4.74 6.72
C VAL A 27 -8.82 6.14 6.11
N ASP A 28 -8.71 7.19 6.93
CA ASP A 28 -8.79 8.59 6.46
C ASP A 28 -7.74 8.88 5.38
N LEU A 29 -6.50 8.37 5.56
CA LEU A 29 -5.44 8.49 4.57
C LEU A 29 -5.80 7.78 3.26
N LEU A 30 -6.35 6.55 3.32
CA LEU A 30 -6.77 5.80 2.13
C LEU A 30 -7.87 6.54 1.37
N GLU A 31 -8.91 7.02 2.04
CA GLU A 31 -10.00 7.77 1.42
C GLU A 31 -9.49 9.06 0.77
N ALA A 32 -8.62 9.80 1.45
CA ALA A 32 -7.99 11.00 0.91
C ALA A 32 -7.06 10.72 -0.29
N LEU A 33 -6.47 9.53 -0.38
CA LEU A 33 -5.66 9.12 -1.53
C LEU A 33 -6.53 8.68 -2.71
N GLN A 34 -7.65 7.99 -2.45
CA GLN A 34 -8.58 7.55 -3.50
C GLN A 34 -9.14 8.73 -4.31
N ALA A 35 -9.29 9.91 -3.69
CA ALA A 35 -9.68 11.14 -4.38
C ALA A 35 -8.70 11.58 -5.49
N ASN A 36 -7.44 11.11 -5.44
CA ASN A 36 -6.41 11.43 -6.44
C ASN A 36 -6.34 10.39 -7.58
N GLY A 37 -7.11 9.31 -7.52
CA GLY A 37 -7.12 8.22 -8.49
C GLY A 37 -6.67 6.88 -7.90
N PRO A 38 -6.54 5.84 -8.73
CA PRO A 38 -6.15 4.51 -8.29
C PRO A 38 -4.68 4.44 -7.86
N PHE A 39 -4.40 3.70 -6.78
CA PHE A 39 -3.05 3.51 -6.25
C PHE A 39 -2.85 2.13 -5.62
N GLY A 40 -1.59 1.68 -5.60
CA GLY A 40 -1.14 0.54 -4.81
C GLY A 40 -0.45 1.00 -3.52
N LEU A 41 -0.80 0.37 -2.40
CA LEU A 41 -0.23 0.61 -1.08
C LEU A 41 0.25 -0.70 -0.44
N LEU A 42 1.41 -0.64 0.21
CA LEU A 42 1.91 -1.71 1.07
C LEU A 42 1.88 -1.25 2.54
N VAL A 43 1.13 -1.97 3.39
CA VAL A 43 1.05 -1.71 4.83
C VAL A 43 1.85 -2.78 5.58
N LEU A 44 2.82 -2.34 6.37
CA LEU A 44 3.73 -3.23 7.11
C LEU A 44 3.48 -3.15 8.61
N CYS A 45 3.27 -4.31 9.20
CA CYS A 45 3.00 -4.48 10.63
C CYS A 45 3.97 -5.49 11.27
N GLY A 46 4.13 -5.39 12.60
CA GLY A 46 5.06 -6.22 13.36
C GLY A 46 4.47 -7.55 13.87
N ALA A 47 3.14 -7.66 13.96
CA ALA A 47 2.45 -8.77 14.61
C ALA A 47 1.25 -9.27 13.78
N ARG A 48 0.90 -10.55 13.95
CA ARG A 48 -0.25 -11.19 13.28
C ARG A 48 -1.58 -10.60 13.74
N ASP A 49 -1.75 -10.37 15.04
CA ASP A 49 -2.97 -9.75 15.57
C ASP A 49 -3.23 -8.37 14.94
N THR A 50 -2.16 -7.57 14.73
CA THR A 50 -2.25 -6.29 14.03
C THR A 50 -2.62 -6.46 12.56
N LEU A 51 -2.12 -7.51 11.89
CA LEU A 51 -2.49 -7.82 10.51
C LEU A 51 -3.99 -8.16 10.42
N ASP A 52 -4.49 -9.00 11.32
CA ASP A 52 -5.90 -9.40 11.34
C ASP A 52 -6.79 -8.18 11.62
N GLU A 53 -6.41 -7.31 12.57
CA GLU A 53 -7.07 -6.03 12.86
C GLU A 53 -7.15 -5.14 11.60
N LEU A 54 -6.04 -5.00 10.87
CA LEU A 54 -5.98 -4.21 9.64
C LEU A 54 -6.84 -4.82 8.53
N VAL A 55 -6.76 -6.13 8.30
CA VAL A 55 -7.54 -6.79 7.25
C VAL A 55 -9.04 -6.67 7.54
N CYS A 56 -9.46 -6.93 8.78
CA CYS A 56 -10.84 -6.75 9.20
C CYS A 56 -11.31 -5.29 9.14
N GLY A 57 -10.44 -4.33 9.48
CA GLY A 57 -10.74 -2.90 9.46
C GLY A 57 -10.83 -2.29 8.07
N LEU A 58 -10.05 -2.81 7.12
CA LEU A 58 -9.99 -2.29 5.74
C LEU A 58 -10.99 -2.98 4.79
N ALA A 59 -11.41 -4.21 5.09
CA ALA A 59 -12.38 -4.95 4.28
C ALA A 59 -13.74 -4.25 4.04
N PRO A 60 -14.30 -3.47 4.99
CA PRO A 60 -15.57 -2.77 4.80
C PRO A 60 -15.46 -1.52 3.93
N LEU A 61 -14.25 -1.05 3.62
CA LEU A 61 -14.06 0.19 2.89
C LEU A 61 -14.52 0.06 1.45
N SER A 62 -15.22 1.09 0.97
CA SER A 62 -15.63 1.16 -0.42
C SER A 62 -14.39 1.29 -1.32
N ARG A 63 -14.49 0.71 -2.52
CA ARG A 63 -13.46 0.80 -3.57
C ARG A 63 -12.04 0.43 -3.09
N THR A 64 -11.94 -0.46 -2.11
CA THR A 64 -10.67 -0.94 -1.55
C THR A 64 -10.55 -2.45 -1.75
N ALA A 65 -9.46 -2.90 -2.34
CA ALA A 65 -9.10 -4.31 -2.45
C ALA A 65 -7.98 -4.61 -1.45
N VAL A 66 -8.22 -5.53 -0.52
CA VAL A 66 -7.26 -5.91 0.52
C VAL A 66 -6.68 -7.28 0.22
N HIS A 67 -5.36 -7.35 0.22
CA HIS A 67 -4.55 -8.55 0.11
C HIS A 67 -3.68 -8.65 1.37
N TYR A 68 -3.27 -9.85 1.77
CA TYR A 68 -2.42 -10.00 2.95
C TYR A 68 -1.35 -11.07 2.77
N LEU A 69 -0.28 -10.95 3.55
CA LEU A 69 0.81 -11.92 3.62
C LEU A 69 1.25 -12.16 5.07
N VAL A 70 1.18 -13.43 5.47
CA VAL A 70 1.72 -13.94 6.74
C VAL A 70 2.85 -14.93 6.49
N ALA A 71 3.70 -15.12 7.50
CA ALA A 71 4.96 -15.86 7.35
C ALA A 71 4.78 -17.38 7.18
N ASP A 72 3.65 -17.91 7.63
CA ASP A 72 3.28 -19.33 7.59
C ASP A 72 2.53 -19.74 6.31
N MET A 73 2.31 -18.81 5.37
CA MET A 73 1.70 -19.13 4.07
C MET A 73 2.59 -20.04 3.24
N ALA A 74 1.96 -21.01 2.57
CA ALA A 74 2.64 -21.84 1.58
C ALA A 74 3.16 -20.98 0.41
N GLU A 75 4.26 -21.40 -0.23
CA GLU A 75 4.88 -20.62 -1.30
C GLU A 75 3.95 -20.39 -2.49
N GLU A 76 3.12 -21.38 -2.82
CA GLU A 76 2.11 -21.28 -3.88
C GLU A 76 1.03 -20.23 -3.54
N GLU A 77 0.52 -20.27 -2.31
CA GLU A 77 -0.49 -19.31 -1.82
C GLU A 77 0.07 -17.88 -1.78
N ARG A 78 1.30 -17.73 -1.29
CA ARG A 78 2.05 -16.46 -1.29
C ARG A 78 2.23 -15.94 -2.71
N GLY A 79 2.62 -16.80 -3.66
CA GLY A 79 2.77 -16.47 -5.07
C GLY A 79 1.46 -15.99 -5.69
N ALA A 80 0.38 -16.74 -5.49
CA ALA A 80 -0.94 -16.39 -6.00
C ALA A 80 -1.46 -15.05 -5.43
N ALA A 81 -1.24 -14.79 -4.14
CA ALA A 81 -1.62 -13.53 -3.51
C ALA A 81 -0.87 -12.32 -4.12
N LEU A 82 0.44 -12.48 -4.37
CA LEU A 82 1.27 -11.45 -4.99
C LEU A 82 0.92 -11.21 -6.46
N GLU A 83 0.67 -12.27 -7.23
CA GLU A 83 0.24 -12.16 -8.62
C GLU A 83 -1.11 -11.46 -8.74
N ARG A 84 -2.05 -11.77 -7.82
CA ARG A 84 -3.35 -11.09 -7.77
C ARG A 84 -3.17 -9.61 -7.45
N PHE A 85 -2.40 -9.29 -6.42
CA PHE A 85 -2.12 -7.89 -6.06
C PHE A 85 -1.45 -7.11 -7.20
N ALA A 86 -0.45 -7.71 -7.86
CA ALA A 86 0.24 -7.10 -8.98
C ALA A 86 -0.70 -6.82 -10.16
N ARG A 87 -1.57 -7.79 -10.49
CA ARG A 87 -2.57 -7.64 -11.55
C ARG A 87 -3.55 -6.50 -11.23
N ASP A 88 -3.98 -6.39 -9.99
CA ASP A 88 -4.96 -5.39 -9.57
C ASP A 88 -4.35 -3.98 -9.60
N VAL A 89 -3.11 -3.81 -9.10
CA VAL A 89 -2.36 -2.55 -9.17
C VAL A 89 -2.06 -2.13 -10.61
N ASP A 90 -1.57 -3.05 -11.45
CA ASP A 90 -1.23 -2.76 -12.85
C ASP A 90 -2.49 -2.51 -13.70
N GLY A 91 -3.59 -3.23 -13.41
CA GLY A 91 -4.89 -3.07 -14.05
C GLY A 91 -5.51 -1.71 -13.76
N ALA A 92 -5.39 -1.22 -12.52
CA ALA A 92 -5.88 0.10 -12.13
C ALA A 92 -5.04 1.26 -12.73
N GLN A 93 -3.79 0.99 -13.12
CA GLN A 93 -2.90 1.96 -13.77
C GLN A 93 -2.99 1.96 -15.31
N ARG A 94 -3.67 0.98 -15.92
CA ARG A 94 -3.94 1.03 -17.36
C ARG A 94 -4.93 2.15 -17.64
N PRO A 95 -4.60 3.12 -18.52
CA PRO A 95 -5.60 4.04 -19.03
C PRO A 95 -6.69 3.19 -19.69
N ALA A 96 -7.95 3.47 -19.38
CA ALA A 96 -9.10 2.80 -19.97
C ALA A 96 -8.96 2.85 -21.50
N ALA A 97 -8.49 1.77 -22.10
CA ALA A 97 -8.39 1.66 -23.54
C ALA A 97 -9.81 1.68 -24.09
N VAL A 98 -10.08 2.71 -24.90
CA VAL A 98 -11.21 2.91 -25.82
C VAL A 98 -12.12 1.69 -25.92
N LEU A 99 -13.34 1.84 -25.40
CA LEU A 99 -14.47 0.98 -25.76
C LEU A 99 -14.62 1.02 -27.28
N GLY A 100 -14.08 0.00 -27.95
CA GLY A 100 -14.38 -0.28 -29.35
C GLY A 100 -15.83 -0.73 -29.42
N ASP A 101 -16.67 0.14 -29.95
CA ASP A 101 -18.05 -0.15 -30.34
C ASP A 101 -18.05 -1.33 -31.31
N GLY A 102 -18.57 -2.46 -30.84
CA GLY A 102 -18.53 -3.75 -31.52
C GLY A 102 -19.77 -4.55 -31.18
N ALA A 103 -20.93 -4.04 -31.61
CA ALA A 103 -22.18 -4.77 -31.59
C ALA A 103 -22.05 -6.08 -32.38
N THR A 104 -22.30 -7.22 -31.72
CA THR A 104 -22.80 -8.43 -32.38
C THR A 104 -23.91 -9.06 -31.53
N ASP A 105 -24.89 -9.56 -32.25
CA ASP A 105 -26.24 -9.94 -31.87
C ASP A 105 -26.36 -11.17 -30.93
N MET A 106 -27.37 -11.08 -30.05
CA MET A 106 -28.41 -12.10 -29.75
C MET A 106 -28.02 -13.52 -29.28
N ASP A 107 -28.29 -13.87 -28.01
CA ASP A 107 -29.41 -14.74 -27.58
C ASP A 107 -29.33 -15.03 -26.06
N SER A 108 -30.50 -15.15 -25.47
CA SER A 108 -30.88 -15.30 -24.07
C SER A 108 -30.34 -16.54 -23.33
N THR A 109 -30.08 -16.42 -22.03
CA THR A 109 -30.65 -17.32 -21.00
C THR A 109 -30.42 -16.82 -19.57
N CYS A 110 -31.33 -17.23 -18.70
CA CYS A 110 -31.73 -16.62 -17.44
C CYS A 110 -30.79 -16.97 -16.25
N ALA A 111 -29.49 -16.70 -16.36
CA ALA A 111 -28.51 -16.82 -15.27
C ALA A 111 -28.00 -15.44 -14.76
N ALA A 112 -28.67 -14.36 -15.16
CA ALA A 112 -28.09 -13.02 -15.22
C ALA A 112 -28.37 -12.10 -14.02
N HIS A 113 -28.70 -12.62 -12.83
CA HIS A 113 -28.95 -11.75 -11.66
C HIS A 113 -27.76 -11.65 -10.69
N GLU A 114 -26.96 -12.71 -10.49
CA GLU A 114 -25.76 -12.64 -9.63
C GLU A 114 -24.53 -12.13 -10.39
N GLU A 115 -24.36 -12.55 -11.65
CA GLU A 115 -23.20 -12.18 -12.47
C GLU A 115 -23.26 -10.72 -12.99
N GLN A 116 -24.47 -10.15 -13.07
CA GLN A 116 -24.67 -8.75 -13.46
C GLN A 116 -24.39 -7.77 -12.31
N ALA A 117 -24.53 -8.19 -11.04
CA ALA A 117 -24.15 -7.39 -9.88
C ALA A 117 -22.61 -7.21 -9.79
N ALA A 118 -21.85 -8.26 -10.13
CA ALA A 118 -20.38 -8.20 -10.22
C ALA A 118 -19.88 -7.30 -11.37
N ARG A 119 -20.65 -7.19 -12.46
CA ARG A 119 -20.34 -6.32 -13.61
C ARG A 119 -20.65 -4.83 -13.36
N CYS A 120 -21.41 -4.52 -12.31
CA CYS A 120 -21.70 -3.14 -11.87
C CYS A 120 -20.85 -2.69 -10.67
N ALA A 121 -19.95 -3.55 -10.16
CA ALA A 121 -19.04 -3.16 -9.10
C ALA A 121 -18.00 -2.18 -9.65
N GLU A 122 -17.99 -0.95 -9.13
CA GLU A 122 -16.94 0.02 -9.47
C GLU A 122 -15.57 -0.59 -9.14
N PRO A 123 -14.57 -0.41 -10.03
CA PRO A 123 -13.24 -0.94 -9.77
C PRO A 123 -12.67 -0.32 -8.48
N ALA A 124 -11.97 -1.16 -7.71
CA ALA A 124 -11.24 -0.68 -6.55
C ALA A 124 -10.23 0.40 -6.98
N LEU A 125 -10.14 1.46 -6.20
CA LEU A 125 -9.14 2.52 -6.36
C LEU A 125 -7.95 2.31 -5.43
N ALA A 126 -8.18 1.79 -4.23
CA ALA A 126 -7.12 1.47 -3.30
C ALA A 126 -6.83 -0.02 -3.33
N HIS A 127 -5.65 -0.40 -3.81
CA HIS A 127 -5.16 -1.78 -3.73
C HIS A 127 -4.16 -1.85 -2.58
N VAL A 128 -4.53 -2.51 -1.49
CA VAL A 128 -3.76 -2.56 -0.25
C VAL A 128 -3.22 -3.97 -0.03
N LEU A 129 -1.91 -4.11 0.10
CA LEU A 129 -1.25 -5.32 0.55
C LEU A 129 -0.81 -5.14 2.01
N VAL A 130 -1.33 -5.95 2.93
CA VAL A 130 -0.93 -5.95 4.35
C VAL A 130 0.05 -7.09 4.60
N ALA A 131 1.24 -6.81 5.12
CA ALA A 131 2.23 -7.85 5.36
C ALA A 131 2.90 -7.71 6.73
N THR A 132 3.27 -8.85 7.31
CA THR A 132 4.14 -8.88 8.49
C THR A 132 5.62 -8.80 8.10
N ASP A 133 6.46 -8.29 9.01
CA ASP A 133 7.92 -8.23 8.77
C ASP A 133 8.55 -9.61 8.44
N ALA A 134 8.01 -10.68 9.01
CA ALA A 134 8.48 -12.04 8.75
C ALA A 134 8.15 -12.52 7.33
N ALA A 135 7.04 -12.03 6.74
CA ALA A 135 6.64 -12.32 5.36
C ALA A 135 7.48 -11.54 4.32
N LEU A 136 8.27 -10.55 4.72
CA LEU A 136 9.07 -9.71 3.81
C LEU A 136 10.23 -10.43 3.09
N ARG A 137 10.59 -11.64 3.53
CA ARG A 137 11.68 -12.40 2.92
C ARG A 137 11.27 -12.83 1.50
N GLY A 138 12.02 -12.36 0.50
CA GLY A 138 11.78 -12.70 -0.91
C GLY A 138 10.71 -11.85 -1.62
N LEU A 139 10.20 -10.80 -0.96
CA LEU A 139 9.24 -9.87 -1.57
C LEU A 139 9.88 -8.85 -2.51
N ASP A 140 11.18 -8.60 -2.36
CA ASP A 140 11.92 -7.52 -3.02
C ASP A 140 12.02 -7.65 -4.55
N CYS A 141 11.78 -8.86 -5.09
CA CYS A 141 11.79 -9.12 -6.54
C CYS A 141 10.39 -9.30 -7.16
N VAL A 142 9.32 -9.29 -6.36
CA VAL A 142 7.97 -9.73 -6.81
C VAL A 142 6.92 -8.62 -6.74
N LEU A 143 7.22 -7.48 -6.11
CA LEU A 143 6.26 -6.38 -5.99
C LEU A 143 6.03 -5.66 -7.34
N PRO A 144 4.79 -5.22 -7.63
CA PRO A 144 4.44 -4.56 -8.89
C PRO A 144 5.16 -3.21 -9.04
N ALA A 145 5.41 -2.81 -10.28
CA ALA A 145 6.10 -1.54 -10.57
C ALA A 145 5.32 -0.32 -10.08
N GLY A 146 3.98 -0.43 -10.13
CA GLY A 146 3.03 0.59 -9.71
C GLY A 146 2.95 0.85 -8.20
N LEU A 147 3.63 0.06 -7.37
CA LEU A 147 3.68 0.28 -5.92
C LEU A 147 4.61 1.45 -5.58
N ALA A 148 4.02 2.60 -5.26
CA ALA A 148 4.77 3.83 -4.94
C ALA A 148 4.69 4.25 -3.46
N LEU A 149 3.73 3.70 -2.71
CA LEU A 149 3.45 4.08 -1.33
C LEU A 149 3.64 2.89 -0.38
N LEU A 150 4.36 3.11 0.71
CA LEU A 150 4.52 2.18 1.83
C LEU A 150 4.10 2.87 3.11
N VAL A 151 3.26 2.21 3.91
CA VAL A 151 2.91 2.66 5.26
C VAL A 151 3.50 1.68 6.27
N SER A 152 4.41 2.16 7.10
CA SER A 152 4.82 1.44 8.31
C SER A 152 3.80 1.71 9.40
N TYR A 153 2.89 0.75 9.62
CA TYR A 153 1.86 0.84 10.65
C TYR A 153 2.48 0.81 12.05
N ASP A 154 3.48 -0.04 12.23
CA ASP A 154 4.30 -0.09 13.44
C ASP A 154 5.69 0.51 13.19
N CYS A 155 6.18 1.30 14.13
CA CYS A 155 7.51 1.91 14.03
C CYS A 155 8.60 0.83 14.11
N PRO A 156 9.49 0.68 13.11
CA PRO A 156 10.50 -0.36 13.13
C PRO A 156 11.53 -0.10 14.23
N THR A 157 11.68 -1.04 15.16
CA THR A 157 12.57 -0.93 16.32
C THR A 157 14.04 -1.25 16.03
N ARG A 158 14.33 -1.83 14.85
CA ARG A 158 15.67 -2.27 14.44
C ARG A 158 16.00 -1.75 13.05
N LYS A 159 17.25 -1.29 12.87
CA LYS A 159 17.77 -0.78 11.58
C LYS A 159 17.59 -1.76 10.43
N GLU A 160 17.82 -3.06 10.66
CA GLU A 160 17.70 -4.08 9.62
C GLU A 160 16.26 -4.21 9.10
N VAL A 161 15.28 -4.16 9.99
CA VAL A 161 13.85 -4.20 9.63
C VAL A 161 13.50 -2.95 8.84
N PHE A 162 13.87 -1.77 9.34
CA PHE A 162 13.64 -0.51 8.64
C PHE A 162 14.21 -0.51 7.21
N LEU A 163 15.47 -0.89 7.03
CA LEU A 163 16.10 -0.94 5.70
C LEU A 163 15.44 -1.97 4.79
N ARG A 164 15.00 -3.11 5.34
CA ARG A 164 14.29 -4.14 4.58
C ARG A 164 12.94 -3.63 4.09
N ARG A 165 12.18 -2.92 4.93
CA ARG A 165 10.92 -2.29 4.53
C ARG A 165 11.13 -1.30 3.39
N LEU A 166 12.12 -0.41 3.50
CA LEU A 166 12.41 0.57 2.45
C LEU A 166 12.92 -0.05 1.15
N ALA A 167 13.65 -1.17 1.23
CA ALA A 167 14.13 -1.88 0.05
C ALA A 167 12.98 -2.41 -0.84
N LEU A 168 11.79 -2.64 -0.29
CA LEU A 168 10.59 -3.10 -1.02
C LEU A 168 10.06 -2.08 -2.01
N LEU A 169 10.25 -0.78 -1.75
CA LEU A 169 9.89 0.29 -2.69
C LEU A 169 10.80 0.31 -3.94
N GLY A 170 11.87 -0.49 -3.93
CA GLY A 170 12.62 -0.90 -5.11
C GLY A 170 13.42 0.21 -5.81
N ARG A 171 14.12 -0.19 -6.88
CA ARG A 171 15.13 0.60 -7.61
C ARG A 171 14.62 1.26 -8.91
N LYS A 172 13.32 1.22 -9.16
CA LYS A 172 12.73 1.76 -10.40
C LYS A 172 12.56 3.28 -10.31
N GLN A 173 12.63 3.94 -11.47
CA GLN A 173 12.46 5.39 -11.63
C GLN A 173 11.05 5.81 -11.19
N GLY A 174 10.94 6.88 -10.40
CA GLY A 174 9.67 7.43 -9.90
C GLY A 174 9.76 7.86 -8.44
N ALA A 175 8.92 8.82 -8.04
CA ALA A 175 8.83 9.24 -6.65
C ALA A 175 8.29 8.09 -5.79
N ARG A 176 9.03 7.72 -4.75
CA ARG A 176 8.62 6.72 -3.77
C ARG A 176 8.32 7.41 -2.45
N ILE A 177 7.30 6.93 -1.76
CA ILE A 177 6.82 7.53 -0.53
C ILE A 177 6.76 6.46 0.54
N ALA A 178 7.41 6.70 1.67
CA ALA A 178 7.21 5.93 2.88
C ALA A 178 6.57 6.81 3.94
N VAL A 179 5.51 6.32 4.57
CA VAL A 179 4.81 6.99 5.67
C VAL A 179 4.97 6.13 6.92
N HIS A 180 5.40 6.72 8.03
CA HIS A 180 5.61 6.03 9.29
C HIS A 180 4.61 6.50 10.34
N MET A 181 3.79 5.60 10.87
CA MET A 181 2.87 5.92 11.96
C MET A 181 3.58 5.76 13.30
N ALA A 182 3.52 6.77 14.15
CA ALA A 182 4.14 6.79 15.47
C ALA A 182 3.11 7.17 16.54
N VAL A 183 3.03 6.39 17.62
CA VAL A 183 2.14 6.71 18.75
C VAL A 183 2.80 7.71 19.69
N ALA A 184 2.01 8.56 20.34
CA ALA A 184 2.45 9.38 21.46
C ALA A 184 3.09 8.50 22.53
N GLY A 185 4.37 8.74 22.82
CA GLY A 185 5.19 7.90 23.70
C GLY A 185 6.28 7.09 22.97
N GLU A 186 6.18 6.91 21.65
CA GLU A 186 7.19 6.23 20.82
C GLU A 186 8.28 7.18 20.29
N ALA A 187 8.42 8.38 20.86
CA ALA A 187 9.41 9.38 20.41
C ALA A 187 10.85 8.85 20.40
N ALA A 188 11.20 7.94 21.31
CA ALA A 188 12.50 7.28 21.32
C ALA A 188 12.67 6.31 20.14
N ALA A 189 11.62 5.54 19.81
CA ALA A 189 11.62 4.66 18.65
C ALA A 189 11.68 5.47 17.34
N PHE A 190 10.93 6.57 17.25
CA PHE A 190 10.97 7.46 16.10
C PHE A 190 12.35 8.08 15.88
N ARG A 191 13.01 8.57 16.95
CA ARG A 191 14.40 9.05 16.86
C ARG A 191 15.37 7.96 16.38
N ALA A 192 15.14 6.70 16.78
CA ALA A 192 15.94 5.59 16.26
C ALA A 192 15.70 5.39 14.76
N VAL A 193 14.45 5.51 14.29
CA VAL A 193 14.09 5.43 12.87
C VAL A 193 14.72 6.57 12.06
N GLU A 194 14.68 7.81 12.55
CA GLU A 194 15.38 8.95 11.93
C GLU A 194 16.88 8.67 11.83
N ALA A 195 17.50 8.14 12.88
CA ALA A 195 18.91 7.75 12.87
C ALA A 195 19.20 6.62 11.86
N PHE A 196 18.25 5.70 11.62
CA PHE A 196 18.38 4.63 10.63
C PHE A 196 18.28 5.14 9.18
N SER A 197 17.44 6.15 8.95
CA SER A 197 17.23 6.81 7.66
C SER A 197 18.50 7.49 7.13
N GLY A 198 19.36 7.95 8.04
CA GLY A 198 20.61 8.60 7.68
C GLY A 198 20.37 9.99 7.10
N ALA A 199 20.63 10.17 5.80
CA ALA A 199 20.62 11.48 5.14
C ALA A 199 19.25 11.90 4.57
N ALA A 200 18.28 10.98 4.49
CA ALA A 200 16.93 11.30 4.02
C ALA A 200 16.06 11.77 5.21
N PRO A 201 15.59 13.03 5.25
CA PRO A 201 14.75 13.52 6.34
C PRO A 201 13.38 12.82 6.33
N ILE A 202 12.77 12.75 7.50
CA ILE A 202 11.40 12.27 7.69
C ILE A 202 10.55 13.48 8.09
N ASP A 203 9.73 13.97 7.17
CA ASP A 203 8.93 15.17 7.39
C ASP A 203 7.55 14.83 7.97
N VAL A 204 6.83 15.81 8.52
CA VAL A 204 5.42 15.62 8.89
C VAL A 204 4.61 15.41 7.62
N LEU A 205 3.67 14.46 7.61
CA LEU A 205 2.76 14.29 6.47
C LEU A 205 1.99 15.60 6.19
N PRO A 206 2.01 16.12 4.95
CA PRO A 206 1.26 17.32 4.61
C PRO A 206 -0.25 17.08 4.69
N VAL A 207 -1.01 18.13 4.96
CA VAL A 207 -2.48 18.08 5.06
C VAL A 207 -3.11 17.66 3.73
N LEU A 208 -2.51 18.06 2.60
CA LEU A 208 -2.98 17.69 1.27
C LEU A 208 -2.23 16.45 0.76
N THR A 209 -2.99 15.39 0.49
CA THR A 209 -2.47 14.14 -0.11
C THR A 209 -1.96 14.31 -1.53
N SER A 210 -2.26 15.41 -2.23
CA SER A 210 -1.65 15.73 -3.53
C SER A 210 -0.16 16.05 -3.42
N ASP A 211 0.27 16.57 -2.28
CA ASP A 211 1.59 17.17 -2.12
C ASP A 211 2.65 16.11 -1.82
N ILE A 212 2.23 14.95 -1.29
CA ILE A 212 3.11 13.82 -1.00
C ILE A 212 3.75 13.27 -2.28
N PHE A 213 2.99 13.18 -3.38
CA PHE A 213 3.47 12.69 -4.67
C PHE A 213 4.33 13.72 -5.41
N GLY A 214 4.33 14.98 -4.96
CA GLY A 214 5.02 16.07 -5.64
C GLY A 214 4.55 16.17 -7.08
N ARG A 215 3.38 16.77 -7.32
CA ARG A 215 3.13 17.32 -8.65
C ARG A 215 4.24 18.34 -8.88
N SER A 216 5.12 18.06 -9.85
CA SER A 216 5.85 19.13 -10.51
C SER A 216 4.77 20.03 -11.12
N SER A 217 4.38 21.08 -10.39
CA SER A 217 3.78 22.24 -11.00
C SER A 217 4.82 22.79 -11.97
N SER A 218 4.81 22.30 -13.22
CA SER A 218 5.44 23.06 -14.29
C SER A 218 4.60 24.33 -14.47
N PRO A 219 5.23 25.51 -14.49
CA PRO A 219 4.54 26.78 -14.74
C PRO A 219 3.90 26.85 -16.13
#